data_AF-A0A357QYV1-F1
#
_entry.id   AF-A0A357QYV1-F1
#
_cell.length_a   1.000
_cell.length_b   1.000
_cell.length_c   1.000
_cell.angle_alpha   90.00
_cell.angle_beta   90.00
_cell.angle_gamma   90.00
#
_symmetry.space_group_name_H-M   'P 1'
#
loop_
_entity.id
_entity.type
_entity.pdbx_description
1 polymer ?
#
loop_
_entity_poly.entity_id
_entity_poly.type
_entity_poly.pdbx_seq_one_letter_code
_entity_poly.pdbx_strand_id
1 'polypeptide(L)'
;MNPQALILRKQEVLLKAMQLDYESFRLSEVAFDYEAMMESTSFTMDEARTIQHQLGVGNTPLLRLDQLSTLAKKLAKPGYGATILLKDEACNLSGSFKARRASLSCYMAKKLGYQGVIAATSGNYGAAVAAMCAKLNLKCIIVQECFDDRHIGQPEILEKARACEAYGAQV
;
A
#
# COMPACT_ATOMS: atom_id res chain seq x y z
N MET A 1 -18.45 -20.97 -18.36
CA MET A 1 -18.19 -19.51 -18.44
C MET A 1 -17.25 -19.27 -19.61
N ASN A 2 -17.59 -18.42 -20.59
CA ASN A 2 -16.74 -18.17 -21.76
C ASN A 2 -15.54 -17.28 -21.37
N PRO A 3 -14.27 -17.73 -21.53
CA PRO A 3 -13.08 -16.94 -21.18
C PRO A 3 -12.99 -15.58 -21.89
N GLN A 4 -13.42 -15.48 -23.15
CA GLN A 4 -13.38 -14.21 -23.90
C GLN A 4 -14.38 -13.19 -23.35
N ALA A 5 -15.58 -13.65 -22.95
CA ALA A 5 -16.58 -12.79 -22.31
C ALA A 5 -16.09 -12.28 -20.94
N LEU A 6 -15.26 -13.06 -20.23
CA LEU A 6 -14.65 -12.64 -18.97
C LEU A 6 -13.59 -11.54 -19.19
N ILE A 7 -12.77 -11.67 -20.24
CA ILE A 7 -11.71 -10.70 -20.58
C ILE A 7 -12.32 -9.34 -20.97
N LEU A 8 -13.34 -9.33 -21.84
CA LEU A 8 -14.01 -8.08 -22.24
C LEU A 8 -14.66 -7.38 -21.05
N ARG A 9 -15.34 -8.14 -20.18
CA ARG A 9 -15.95 -7.61 -18.96
C ARG A 9 -14.91 -7.04 -17.99
N LYS A 10 -13.70 -7.60 -17.94
CA LYS A 10 -12.60 -7.09 -17.12
C LYS A 10 -12.20 -5.67 -17.54
N GLN A 11 -12.10 -5.40 -18.85
CA GLN A 11 -11.72 -4.09 -19.36
C GLN A 11 -12.78 -3.03 -19.03
N GLU A 12 -14.05 -3.35 -19.25
CA GLU A 12 -15.17 -2.45 -18.90
C GLU A 12 -15.20 -2.14 -17.40
N VAL A 13 -14.98 -3.14 -16.55
CA VAL A 13 -14.91 -2.96 -15.10
C VAL A 13 -13.73 -2.06 -14.71
N LEU A 14 -12.55 -2.26 -15.30
CA LEU A 14 -11.38 -1.43 -15.00
C LEU A 14 -11.60 0.03 -15.41
N LEU A 15 -12.15 0.27 -16.62
CA LEU A 15 -12.45 1.62 -17.09
C LEU A 15 -13.46 2.32 -16.16
N LYS A 16 -14.54 1.64 -15.76
CA LYS A 16 -15.52 2.21 -14.81
C LYS A 16 -14.91 2.42 -13.43
N ALA A 17 -14.06 1.50 -12.97
CA ALA A 17 -13.48 1.55 -11.64
C ALA A 17 -12.42 2.65 -11.49
N MET A 18 -11.52 2.74 -12.48
CA MET A 18 -10.34 3.60 -12.43
C MET A 18 -10.53 4.92 -13.16
N GLN A 19 -11.59 5.03 -13.99
CA GLN A 19 -11.83 6.16 -14.89
C GLN A 19 -10.62 6.48 -15.78
N LEU A 20 -9.85 5.43 -16.10
CA LEU A 20 -8.63 5.49 -16.90
C LEU A 20 -8.67 4.37 -17.94
N ASP A 21 -8.49 4.74 -19.20
CA ASP A 21 -8.34 3.78 -20.28
C ASP A 21 -6.87 3.36 -20.41
N TYR A 22 -6.56 2.14 -19.98
CA TYR A 22 -5.19 1.64 -20.07
C TYR A 22 -4.78 1.36 -21.52
N GLU A 23 -5.72 1.09 -22.43
CA GLU A 23 -5.38 0.77 -23.81
C GLU A 23 -4.86 1.99 -24.58
N SER A 24 -5.25 3.22 -24.18
CA SER A 24 -4.74 4.44 -24.80
C SER A 24 -3.23 4.65 -24.60
N PHE A 25 -2.62 3.96 -23.62
CA PHE A 25 -1.18 4.04 -23.33
C PHE A 25 -0.41 2.83 -23.87
N ARG A 26 -1.08 1.86 -24.50
CA ARG A 26 -0.39 0.71 -25.10
C ARG A 26 0.28 1.14 -26.40
N LEU A 27 1.60 1.00 -26.47
CA LEU A 27 2.39 1.29 -27.67
C LEU A 27 2.52 0.06 -28.57
N SER A 28 2.61 -1.14 -27.97
CA SER A 28 2.64 -2.43 -28.66
C SER A 28 2.22 -3.57 -27.73
N GLU A 29 2.30 -4.83 -28.16
CA GLU A 29 2.02 -5.99 -27.29
C GLU A 29 2.93 -6.09 -26.05
N VAL A 30 4.13 -5.50 -26.10
CA VAL A 30 5.13 -5.57 -25.02
C VAL A 30 5.61 -4.19 -24.55
N ALA A 31 5.06 -3.11 -25.09
CA ALA A 31 5.44 -1.74 -24.75
C ALA A 31 4.23 -0.91 -24.28
N PHE A 32 4.42 -0.17 -23.21
CA PHE A 32 3.40 0.65 -22.55
C PHE A 32 4.01 2.01 -22.16
N ASP A 33 3.30 3.09 -22.44
CA ASP A 33 3.74 4.46 -22.14
C ASP A 33 3.41 4.83 -20.70
N TYR A 34 4.34 4.50 -19.80
CA TYR A 34 4.19 4.80 -18.38
C TYR A 34 4.26 6.29 -18.06
N GLU A 35 5.06 7.06 -18.80
CA GLU A 35 5.20 8.50 -18.55
C GLU A 35 3.90 9.21 -18.91
N ALA A 36 3.34 8.96 -20.11
CA ALA A 36 2.04 9.52 -20.50
C ALA A 36 0.92 9.09 -19.54
N MET A 37 0.93 7.84 -19.08
CA MET A 37 -0.03 7.37 -18.07
C MET A 37 0.13 8.14 -16.76
N MET A 38 1.34 8.30 -16.25
CA MET A 38 1.60 9.01 -14.99
C MET A 38 1.24 10.49 -15.10
N GLU A 39 1.54 11.14 -16.22
CA GLU A 39 1.15 12.53 -16.53
C GLU A 39 -0.36 12.71 -16.64
N SER A 40 -1.10 11.69 -17.09
CA SER A 40 -2.56 11.72 -17.13
C SER A 40 -3.21 11.61 -15.75
N THR A 41 -2.47 11.20 -14.71
CA THR A 41 -3.02 11.02 -13.37
C THR A 41 -3.19 12.34 -12.62
N SER A 42 -4.15 12.36 -11.69
CA SER A 42 -4.67 13.58 -11.07
C SER A 42 -3.84 14.16 -9.92
N PHE A 43 -2.62 13.68 -9.68
CA PHE A 43 -1.85 14.07 -8.49
C PHE A 43 -0.43 14.49 -8.80
N THR A 44 -0.12 15.71 -8.41
CA THR A 44 1.25 16.15 -8.19
C THR A 44 1.84 15.46 -6.96
N MET A 45 3.17 15.43 -6.88
CA MET A 45 3.87 14.89 -5.70
C MET A 45 3.54 15.66 -4.41
N ASP A 46 3.26 16.97 -4.51
CA ASP A 46 2.93 17.80 -3.35
C ASP A 46 1.49 17.58 -2.87
N GLU A 47 0.54 17.33 -3.78
CA GLU A 47 -0.80 16.87 -3.41
C GLU A 47 -0.73 15.49 -2.73
N ALA A 48 0.05 14.56 -3.29
CA ALA A 48 0.23 13.24 -2.68
C ALA A 48 0.82 13.33 -1.26
N ARG A 49 1.81 14.21 -1.04
CA ARG A 49 2.38 14.50 0.29
C ARG A 49 1.34 15.11 1.23
N THR A 50 0.55 16.06 0.75
CA THR A 50 -0.51 16.73 1.53
C THR A 50 -1.55 15.72 2.00
N ILE A 51 -2.03 14.86 1.08
CA ILE A 51 -2.98 13.79 1.40
C ILE A 51 -2.39 12.80 2.41
N GLN A 52 -1.15 12.35 2.18
CA GLN A 52 -0.47 11.46 3.13
C GLN A 52 -0.39 12.08 4.53
N HIS A 53 0.03 13.35 4.62
CA HIS A 53 0.16 14.04 5.89
C HIS A 53 -1.18 14.20 6.63
N GLN A 54 -2.24 14.59 5.93
CA GLN A 54 -3.61 14.66 6.49
C GLN A 54 -4.09 13.31 7.03
N LEU A 55 -3.63 12.22 6.43
CA LEU A 55 -3.96 10.86 6.83
C LEU A 55 -2.98 10.25 7.86
N GLY A 56 -2.04 11.04 8.40
CA GLY A 56 -1.08 10.56 9.40
C GLY A 56 0.03 9.67 8.82
N VAL A 57 0.43 9.95 7.57
CA VAL A 57 1.40 9.19 6.80
C VAL A 57 2.49 10.12 6.25
N GLY A 58 3.72 9.64 6.22
CA GLY A 58 4.88 10.43 5.77
C GLY A 58 5.58 11.16 6.92
N ASN A 59 6.58 11.98 6.57
CA ASN A 59 7.46 12.68 7.53
C ASN A 59 8.04 11.81 8.65
N THR A 60 8.24 10.52 8.36
CA THR A 60 8.83 9.56 9.29
C THR A 60 10.28 9.92 9.63
N PRO A 61 10.79 9.59 10.83
CA PRO A 61 12.15 9.92 11.22
C PRO A 61 13.23 9.28 10.32
N LEU A 62 14.38 9.96 10.18
CA LEU A 62 15.62 9.36 9.69
C LEU A 62 16.59 9.26 10.87
N LEU A 63 16.65 8.07 11.47
CA LEU A 63 17.39 7.82 12.69
C LEU A 63 18.83 7.42 12.37
N ARG A 64 19.79 7.97 13.12
CA ARG A 64 21.19 7.53 13.03
C ARG A 64 21.43 6.38 14.02
N LEU A 65 21.94 5.25 13.53
CA LEU A 65 22.20 4.07 14.34
C LEU A 65 23.67 4.07 14.79
N ASP A 66 23.98 4.81 15.84
CA ASP A 66 25.35 5.08 16.28
C ASP A 66 26.15 3.82 16.59
N GLN A 67 25.57 2.90 17.37
CA GLN A 67 26.27 1.67 17.78
C GLN A 67 26.52 0.73 16.60
N LEU A 68 25.56 0.60 15.68
CA LEU A 68 25.75 -0.17 14.45
C LEU A 68 26.77 0.48 13.53
N SER A 69 26.80 1.81 13.45
CA SER A 69 27.80 2.55 12.68
C SER A 69 29.21 2.35 13.25
N THR A 70 29.36 2.37 14.58
CA THR A 70 30.62 2.07 15.26
C THR A 70 31.07 0.64 14.99
N LEU A 71 30.15 -0.33 15.08
CA LEU A 71 30.45 -1.73 14.78
C LEU A 71 30.88 -1.92 13.32
N ALA A 72 30.15 -1.33 12.37
CA ALA A 72 30.47 -1.40 10.95
C ALA A 72 31.88 -0.85 10.65
N LYS A 73 32.28 0.25 11.30
CA LYS A 73 33.63 0.82 11.17
C LYS A 73 34.70 -0.06 11.82
N LYS A 74 34.41 -0.68 12.97
CA LYS A 74 35.33 -1.57 13.68
C LYS A 74 35.64 -2.85 12.89
N LEU A 75 34.65 -3.39 12.19
CA LEU A 75 34.78 -4.63 11.42
C LEU A 75 35.40 -4.40 10.02
N ALA A 76 35.45 -3.16 9.56
CA ALA A 76 35.95 -2.82 8.24
C ALA A 76 37.49 -2.66 8.22
N LYS A 77 38.08 -2.79 7.02
CA LYS A 77 39.51 -2.50 6.80
C LYS A 77 39.80 -1.00 7.06
N PRO A 78 41.05 -0.61 7.39
CA PRO A 78 41.41 0.79 7.50
C PRO A 78 41.00 1.59 6.25
N GLY A 79 40.33 2.72 6.45
CA GLY A 79 39.77 3.55 5.36
C GLY A 79 38.38 3.14 4.87
N TYR A 80 37.77 2.09 5.43
CA TYR A 80 36.43 1.61 5.10
C TYR A 80 35.47 1.72 6.30
N GLY A 81 34.18 1.48 6.05
CA GLY A 81 33.09 1.53 7.04
C GLY A 81 31.94 2.43 6.58
N ALA A 82 30.82 2.40 7.30
CA ALA A 82 29.64 3.17 6.94
C ALA A 82 28.98 3.81 8.17
N THR A 83 28.32 4.96 7.95
CA THR A 83 27.32 5.49 8.86
C THR A 83 25.97 4.88 8.47
N ILE A 84 25.32 4.20 9.40
CA ILE A 84 24.06 3.50 9.18
C ILE A 84 22.92 4.42 9.63
N LEU A 85 21.97 4.65 8.73
CA LEU A 85 20.76 5.42 8.95
C LEU A 85 19.53 4.51 8.73
N LEU A 86 18.47 4.74 9.50
CA LEU A 86 17.18 4.06 9.38
C LEU A 86 16.09 5.08 9.05
N LYS A 87 15.44 4.91 7.90
CA LYS A 87 14.19 5.60 7.61
C LYS A 87 13.05 4.83 8.28
N ASP A 88 12.56 5.34 9.40
CA ASP A 88 11.65 4.60 10.28
C ASP A 88 10.20 4.66 9.82
N GLU A 89 9.89 3.86 8.80
CA GLU A 89 8.54 3.74 8.25
C GLU A 89 7.54 3.01 9.17
N ALA A 90 8.00 2.47 10.30
CA ALA A 90 7.10 1.90 11.30
C ALA A 90 6.29 2.99 12.03
N CYS A 91 6.75 4.25 12.00
CA CYS A 91 6.02 5.38 12.61
C CYS A 91 4.76 5.84 11.85
N ASN A 92 4.46 5.30 10.67
CA ASN A 92 3.20 5.63 9.99
C ASN A 92 2.00 5.04 10.75
N LEU A 93 0.80 5.60 10.56
CA LEU A 93 -0.44 5.22 11.26
C LEU A 93 -0.70 3.70 11.37
N SER A 94 -0.37 2.91 10.34
CA SER A 94 -0.58 1.45 10.33
C SER A 94 0.64 0.61 10.73
N GLY A 95 1.72 1.24 11.19
CA GLY A 95 2.92 0.55 11.64
C GLY A 95 3.88 0.13 10.52
N SER A 96 3.70 0.60 9.28
CA SER A 96 4.64 0.31 8.19
C SER A 96 4.51 1.26 6.99
N PHE A 97 5.47 1.19 6.06
CA PHE A 97 5.46 1.96 4.81
C PHE A 97 4.23 1.72 3.93
N LYS A 98 3.50 0.61 4.15
CA LYS A 98 2.30 0.26 3.38
C LYS A 98 1.16 1.27 3.55
N ALA A 99 1.19 2.07 4.63
CA ALA A 99 0.31 3.22 4.82
C ALA A 99 0.37 4.23 3.66
N ARG A 100 1.54 4.42 3.03
CA ARG A 100 1.75 5.39 1.94
C ARG A 100 0.91 5.12 0.70
N ARG A 101 0.82 3.86 0.29
CA ARG A 101 -0.01 3.46 -0.83
C ARG A 101 -1.49 3.44 -0.43
N ALA A 102 -1.79 2.86 0.74
CA ALA A 102 -3.16 2.73 1.22
C ALA A 102 -3.86 4.09 1.37
N SER A 103 -3.14 5.12 1.83
CA SER A 103 -3.69 6.47 2.01
C SER A 103 -4.20 7.06 0.70
N LEU A 104 -3.41 6.96 -0.37
CA LEU A 104 -3.81 7.49 -1.69
C LEU A 104 -4.94 6.67 -2.31
N SER A 105 -4.87 5.34 -2.24
CA SER A 105 -5.93 4.47 -2.77
C SER A 105 -7.27 4.70 -2.05
N CYS A 106 -7.29 4.78 -0.73
CA CYS A 106 -8.52 5.00 0.04
C CYS A 106 -9.03 6.43 -0.12
N TYR A 107 -8.14 7.43 -0.20
CA TYR A 107 -8.51 8.80 -0.51
C TYR A 107 -9.22 8.88 -1.88
N MET A 108 -8.66 8.22 -2.90
CA MET A 108 -9.30 8.17 -4.21
C MET A 108 -10.63 7.43 -4.18
N ALA A 109 -10.72 6.32 -3.45
CA ALA A 109 -11.98 5.62 -3.29
C ALA A 109 -13.06 6.55 -2.72
N LYS A 110 -12.71 7.35 -1.71
CA LYS A 110 -13.61 8.37 -1.15
C LYS A 110 -13.96 9.47 -2.15
N LYS A 111 -12.96 10.03 -2.83
CA LYS A 111 -13.11 11.11 -3.81
C LYS A 111 -14.03 10.71 -4.97
N LEU A 112 -13.94 9.47 -5.43
CA LEU A 112 -14.75 8.91 -6.50
C LEU A 112 -16.14 8.42 -6.04
N GLY A 113 -16.47 8.53 -4.75
CA GLY A 113 -17.79 8.19 -4.22
C GLY A 113 -18.03 6.69 -4.01
N TYR A 114 -16.98 5.88 -3.92
CA TYR A 114 -17.13 4.45 -3.60
C TYR A 114 -17.60 4.24 -2.15
N GLN A 115 -18.38 3.18 -1.95
CA GLN A 115 -18.91 2.83 -0.62
C GLN A 115 -17.86 2.21 0.31
N GLY A 116 -16.79 1.67 -0.25
CA GLY A 116 -15.77 0.95 0.51
C GLY A 116 -14.62 0.46 -0.34
N VAL A 117 -13.68 -0.21 0.31
CA VAL A 117 -12.47 -0.78 -0.29
C VAL A 117 -12.39 -2.27 0.06
N ILE A 118 -11.88 -3.06 -0.89
CA ILE A 118 -11.52 -4.46 -0.68
C ILE A 118 -10.05 -4.68 -1.00
N ALA A 119 -9.35 -5.47 -0.18
CA ALA A 119 -7.99 -5.89 -0.45
C ALA A 119 -7.80 -7.38 -0.10
N ALA A 120 -7.05 -8.11 -0.93
CA ALA A 120 -6.65 -9.48 -0.64
C ALA A 120 -5.19 -9.50 -0.17
N THR A 121 -4.95 -9.80 1.10
CA THR A 121 -3.61 -9.75 1.71
C THR A 121 -3.64 -10.32 3.13
N SER A 122 -2.59 -11.06 3.50
CA SER A 122 -2.32 -11.50 4.88
C SER A 122 -1.43 -10.55 5.70
N GLY A 123 -1.00 -9.44 5.09
CA GLY A 123 0.08 -8.63 5.63
C GLY A 123 -0.33 -7.23 6.08
N ASN A 124 0.70 -6.43 6.37
CA ASN A 124 0.58 -5.01 6.76
C ASN A 124 -0.27 -4.14 5.81
N TYR A 125 -0.55 -4.59 4.58
CA TYR A 125 -1.37 -3.81 3.65
C TYR A 125 -2.83 -3.81 4.08
N GLY A 126 -3.35 -4.94 4.58
CA GLY A 126 -4.72 -5.05 5.06
C GLY A 126 -4.95 -4.11 6.23
N ALA A 127 -4.05 -4.13 7.21
CA ALA A 127 -4.08 -3.21 8.34
C ALA A 127 -3.97 -1.74 7.90
N ALA A 128 -3.16 -1.44 6.88
CA ALA A 128 -3.07 -0.10 6.32
C ALA A 128 -4.37 0.35 5.64
N VAL A 129 -5.00 -0.50 4.82
CA VAL A 129 -6.28 -0.20 4.17
C VAL A 129 -7.38 -0.03 5.22
N ALA A 130 -7.47 -0.95 6.19
CA ALA A 130 -8.44 -0.89 7.27
C ALA A 130 -8.32 0.41 8.09
N ALA A 131 -7.10 0.80 8.49
CA ALA A 131 -6.87 2.05 9.20
C ALA A 131 -7.27 3.29 8.38
N MET A 132 -6.97 3.31 7.08
CA MET A 132 -7.34 4.43 6.20
C MET A 132 -8.85 4.49 5.95
N CYS A 133 -9.52 3.34 5.76
CA CYS A 133 -10.96 3.25 5.63
C CYS A 133 -11.68 3.73 6.89
N ALA A 134 -11.19 3.34 8.08
CA ALA A 134 -11.70 3.84 9.35
C ALA A 134 -11.59 5.37 9.45
N LYS A 135 -10.45 5.94 9.04
CA LYS A 135 -10.21 7.40 9.05
C LYS A 135 -11.08 8.17 8.04
N LEU A 136 -11.42 7.55 6.91
CA LEU A 136 -12.17 8.16 5.80
C LEU A 136 -13.68 7.84 5.81
N ASN A 137 -14.15 7.09 6.81
CA ASN A 137 -15.52 6.58 6.90
C ASN A 137 -15.93 5.82 5.62
N LEU A 138 -15.17 4.78 5.31
CA LEU A 138 -15.39 3.84 4.20
C LEU A 138 -15.56 2.42 4.77
N LYS A 139 -16.41 1.60 4.15
CA LYS A 139 -16.46 0.16 4.45
C LYS A 139 -15.15 -0.51 4.04
N CYS A 140 -14.72 -1.53 4.77
CA CYS A 140 -13.47 -2.25 4.49
C CYS A 140 -13.70 -3.76 4.55
N ILE A 141 -13.26 -4.46 3.51
CA ILE A 141 -13.22 -5.93 3.45
C ILE A 141 -11.77 -6.34 3.18
N ILE A 142 -11.19 -7.17 4.05
CA ILE A 142 -9.85 -7.72 3.89
C ILE A 142 -9.98 -9.22 3.69
N VAL A 143 -9.67 -9.71 2.48
CA VAL A 143 -9.64 -11.15 2.23
C VAL A 143 -8.26 -11.66 2.63
N GLN A 144 -8.20 -12.48 3.67
CA GLN A 144 -6.96 -12.91 4.28
C GLN A 144 -6.95 -14.42 4.52
N GLU A 145 -5.89 -15.09 4.06
CA GLU A 145 -5.57 -16.45 4.46
C GLU A 145 -5.09 -16.44 5.92
N CYS A 146 -5.86 -17.05 6.82
CA CYS A 146 -5.56 -17.05 8.26
C CYS A 146 -4.88 -18.34 8.73
N PHE A 147 -5.10 -19.45 8.03
CA PHE A 147 -4.69 -20.78 8.47
C PHE A 147 -4.09 -21.59 7.32
N ASP A 148 -3.14 -22.46 7.65
CA ASP A 148 -2.66 -23.50 6.74
C ASP A 148 -3.70 -24.65 6.59
N ASP A 149 -3.36 -25.67 5.80
CA ASP A 149 -4.19 -26.87 5.59
C ASP A 149 -4.49 -27.65 6.87
N ARG A 150 -3.65 -27.50 7.90
CA ARG A 150 -3.80 -28.10 9.22
C ARG A 150 -4.54 -27.18 10.19
N HIS A 151 -5.10 -26.08 9.71
CA HIS A 151 -5.81 -25.08 10.51
C HIS A 151 -4.90 -24.38 11.54
N ILE A 152 -3.60 -24.29 11.27
CA ILE A 152 -2.63 -23.61 12.13
C ILE A 152 -2.41 -22.20 11.58
N GLY A 153 -2.66 -21.20 12.42
CA GLY A 153 -2.46 -19.81 12.06
C GLY A 153 -1.02 -19.36 12.32
N GLN A 154 -0.45 -18.63 11.37
CA GLN A 154 0.84 -17.98 11.58
C GLN A 154 0.64 -16.77 12.51
N PRO A 155 1.41 -16.65 13.62
CA PRO A 155 1.18 -15.60 14.60
C PRO A 155 1.13 -14.19 14.00
N GLU A 156 2.04 -13.86 13.09
CA GLU A 156 2.08 -12.54 12.44
C GLU A 156 0.83 -12.25 11.61
N ILE A 157 0.31 -13.25 10.89
CA ILE A 157 -0.91 -13.15 10.08
C ILE A 157 -2.12 -12.89 10.98
N LEU A 158 -2.26 -13.68 12.05
CA LEU A 158 -3.34 -13.53 13.01
C LEU A 158 -3.33 -12.16 13.70
N GLU A 159 -2.16 -11.63 14.03
CA GLU A 159 -2.03 -10.27 14.56
C GLU A 159 -2.46 -9.19 13.56
N LYS A 160 -2.26 -9.39 12.25
CA LYS A 160 -2.76 -8.46 11.24
C LYS A 160 -4.27 -8.56 11.03
N ALA A 161 -4.84 -9.76 11.13
CA ALA A 161 -6.29 -9.94 11.12
C ALA A 161 -6.92 -9.16 12.29
N ARG A 162 -6.41 -9.35 13.50
CA ARG A 162 -6.85 -8.62 14.71
C ARG A 162 -6.74 -7.11 14.53
N ALA A 163 -5.64 -6.61 13.95
CA ALA A 163 -5.49 -5.19 13.68
C ALA A 163 -6.55 -4.67 12.70
N CYS A 164 -6.86 -5.42 11.64
CA CYS A 164 -7.91 -5.05 10.69
C CYS A 164 -9.30 -5.02 11.35
N GLU A 165 -9.63 -6.04 12.14
CA GLU A 165 -10.89 -6.13 12.89
C GLU A 165 -11.02 -4.98 13.90
N ALA A 166 -9.94 -4.62 14.59
CA ALA A 166 -9.91 -3.50 15.53
C ALA A 166 -10.20 -2.14 14.86
N TYR A 167 -9.89 -2.00 13.56
CA TYR A 167 -10.27 -0.84 12.76
C TYR A 167 -11.69 -0.94 12.16
N GLY A 168 -12.43 -2.02 12.43
CA GLY A 168 -13.79 -2.25 11.95
C GLY A 168 -13.87 -2.82 10.53
N ALA A 169 -12.78 -3.39 10.01
CA ALA A 169 -12.84 -4.14 8.75
C ALA A 169 -13.47 -5.52 8.96
N GLN A 170 -14.16 -6.00 7.93
CA GLN A 170 -14.54 -7.41 7.82
C GLN A 170 -13.34 -8.19 7.27
N VAL A 171 -12.88 -9.20 8.01
CA VAL A 171 -11.77 -10.08 7.63
C VAL A 171 -12.28 -11.49 7.35
#